data_AF-A0A102DB15-F1
#
_entry.id   AF-A0A102DB15-F1
#
_cell.length_a   1.000
_cell.length_b   1.000
_cell.length_c   1.000
_cell.angle_alpha   90.00
_cell.angle_beta   90.00
_cell.angle_gamma   90.00
#
_symmetry.space_group_name_H-M   'P 1'
#
loop_
_entity.id
_entity.type
_entity.pdbx_description
1 polymer ?
#
loop_
_entity_poly.entity_id
_entity_poly.type
_entity_poly.pdbx_seq_one_letter_code
_entity_poly.pdbx_strand_id
1 'polypeptide(L)'
;MRLSSMADYAVVTMTAAARHCGHARISAQQLADETGLPAPTVQKLVSKLSAARLLRSVRGAHGGLTLARPAAAISLADIIEAVEGPIAMAACSERLRTDTGRPDCSLESACSVRPHWPLVDAALRGALAGVSLSQLAAPTPTMIEMQA
;
A
#
# COMPACT_ATOMS: atom_id res chain seq x y z
N MET A 1 -13.44 1.39 8.14
CA MET A 1 -12.84 1.13 6.81
C MET A 1 -12.52 -0.35 6.72
N ARG A 2 -12.81 -1.01 5.60
CA ARG A 2 -12.29 -2.35 5.29
C ARG A 2 -11.42 -2.21 4.05
N LEU A 3 -10.16 -2.61 4.15
CA LEU A 3 -9.27 -2.65 2.99
C LEU A 3 -9.75 -3.73 2.01
N SER A 4 -9.51 -3.52 0.72
CA SER A 4 -9.72 -4.58 -0.25
C SER A 4 -8.67 -5.68 -0.05
N SER A 5 -9.01 -6.90 -0.45
CA SER A 5 -8.05 -8.00 -0.47
C SER A 5 -6.79 -7.65 -1.28
N MET A 6 -6.92 -6.79 -2.30
CA MET A 6 -5.77 -6.36 -3.10
C MET A 6 -4.80 -5.47 -2.31
N ALA A 7 -5.29 -4.58 -1.44
CA ALA A 7 -4.42 -3.81 -0.56
C ALA A 7 -3.72 -4.71 0.45
N ASP A 8 -4.43 -5.65 1.08
CA ASP A 8 -3.83 -6.61 2.01
C ASP A 8 -2.73 -7.43 1.32
N TYR A 9 -3.01 -7.95 0.12
CA TYR A 9 -2.02 -8.68 -0.67
C TYR A 9 -0.84 -7.82 -1.10
N ALA A 10 -1.04 -6.52 -1.34
CA ALA A 10 0.05 -5.59 -1.64
C ALA A 10 0.99 -5.45 -0.45
N VAL A 11 0.44 -5.33 0.76
CA VAL A 11 1.23 -5.23 2.01
C VAL A 11 2.03 -6.51 2.22
N VAL A 12 1.40 -7.68 2.06
CA VAL A 12 2.08 -8.99 2.14
C VAL A 12 3.22 -9.08 1.11
N THR A 13 2.94 -8.72 -0.15
CA THR A 13 3.92 -8.76 -1.25
C THR A 13 5.11 -7.83 -0.98
N MET A 14 4.85 -6.60 -0.54
CA MET A 14 5.91 -5.63 -0.22
C MET A 14 6.72 -6.07 1.00
N THR A 15 6.08 -6.69 1.99
CA THR A 15 6.74 -7.21 3.18
C THR A 15 7.68 -8.36 2.83
N ALA A 16 7.27 -9.28 1.95
CA ALA A 16 8.14 -10.32 1.41
C ALA A 16 9.31 -9.70 0.63
N ALA A 17 9.04 -8.76 -0.28
CA ALA A 17 10.09 -8.07 -1.04
C ALA A 17 11.11 -7.34 -0.14
N ALA A 18 10.68 -6.79 0.99
CA ALA A 18 11.56 -6.11 1.94
C ALA A 18 12.56 -7.04 2.62
N ARG A 19 12.24 -8.33 2.80
CA ARG A 19 13.16 -9.33 3.38
C ARG A 19 14.38 -9.60 2.50
N HIS A 20 14.26 -9.33 1.20
CA HIS A 20 15.33 -9.47 0.22
C HIS A 20 16.08 -8.15 -0.04
N CYS A 21 15.71 -7.06 0.66
CA CYS A 21 16.35 -5.76 0.48
C CYS A 21 17.82 -5.82 0.91
N GLY A 22 18.74 -5.45 0.01
CA GLY A 22 20.19 -5.55 0.24
C GLY A 22 20.82 -6.87 -0.24
N HIS A 23 20.01 -7.83 -0.69
CA HIS A 23 20.45 -9.10 -1.27
C HIS A 23 20.13 -9.17 -2.78
N ALA A 24 20.11 -10.38 -3.33
CA ALA A 24 19.79 -10.65 -4.73
C ALA A 24 18.40 -10.11 -5.13
N ARG A 25 18.23 -9.82 -6.43
CA ARG A 25 16.96 -9.39 -7.00
C ARG A 25 15.96 -10.54 -6.95
N ILE A 26 14.69 -10.23 -6.61
CA ILE A 26 13.62 -11.23 -6.52
C ILE A 26 12.66 -11.13 -7.70
N SER A 27 12.22 -12.26 -8.25
CA SER A 27 11.19 -12.28 -9.30
C SER A 27 9.78 -12.22 -8.73
N ALA A 28 8.81 -11.80 -9.56
CA ALA A 28 7.39 -11.87 -9.17
C ALA A 28 6.92 -13.32 -8.90
N GLN A 29 7.53 -14.30 -9.55
CA GLN A 29 7.23 -15.71 -9.32
C GLN A 29 7.70 -16.16 -7.94
N GLN A 30 8.94 -15.82 -7.56
CA GLN A 30 9.46 -16.12 -6.22
C GLN A 30 8.62 -15.45 -5.12
N LEU A 31 8.18 -14.20 -5.32
CA LEU A 31 7.26 -13.54 -4.38
C LEU A 31 5.92 -14.27 -4.28
N ALA A 32 5.37 -14.79 -5.39
CA ALA A 32 4.16 -15.58 -5.37
C ALA A 32 4.34 -16.89 -4.59
N ASP A 33 5.47 -17.58 -4.81
CA ASP A 33 5.80 -18.82 -4.12
C ASP A 33 6.01 -18.59 -2.61
N GLU A 34 6.72 -17.52 -2.22
CA GLU A 34 6.95 -17.17 -0.81
C GLU A 34 5.70 -16.74 -0.06
N THR A 35 4.80 -16.01 -0.73
CA THR A 35 3.58 -15.47 -0.10
C THR A 35 2.37 -16.41 -0.21
N GLY A 36 2.45 -17.44 -1.05
CA GLY A 36 1.31 -18.32 -1.39
C GLY A 36 0.22 -17.62 -2.21
N LEU A 37 0.47 -16.40 -2.70
CA LEU A 37 -0.49 -15.66 -3.51
C LEU A 37 -0.47 -16.15 -4.97
N PRO A 38 -1.62 -16.14 -5.69
CA PRO A 38 -1.63 -16.50 -7.10
C PRO A 38 -0.69 -15.60 -7.91
N ALA A 39 0.16 -16.20 -8.75
CA ALA A 39 1.13 -15.47 -9.57
C ALA A 39 0.52 -14.31 -10.39
N PRO A 40 -0.67 -14.44 -11.02
CA PRO A 40 -1.29 -13.32 -11.73
C PRO A 40 -1.62 -12.13 -10.81
N THR A 41 -2.01 -12.40 -9.56
CA THR A 41 -2.28 -11.37 -8.55
C THR A 41 -1.00 -10.63 -8.19
N VAL A 42 0.09 -11.35 -7.93
CA VAL A 42 1.39 -10.75 -7.61
C VAL A 42 1.91 -9.94 -8.79
N GLN A 43 1.79 -10.41 -10.03
CA GLN A 43 2.19 -9.64 -11.23
C GLN A 43 1.40 -8.33 -11.36
N LYS A 44 0.09 -8.36 -11.11
CA LYS A 44 -0.75 -7.16 -11.10
C LYS A 44 -0.34 -6.18 -10.00
N LEU A 45 -0.04 -6.69 -8.80
CA LEU A 45 0.45 -5.88 -7.69
C LEU A 45 1.80 -5.25 -8.01
N VAL A 46 2.77 -6.02 -8.49
CA VAL A 46 4.09 -5.55 -8.90
C VAL A 46 3.98 -4.43 -9.94
N SER A 47 3.06 -4.55 -10.90
CA SER A 47 2.81 -3.52 -11.91
C SER A 47 2.34 -2.21 -11.27
N LYS A 48 1.35 -2.26 -10.38
CA LYS A 48 0.83 -1.09 -9.64
C LYS A 48 1.90 -0.46 -8.73
N LEU A 49 2.60 -1.27 -7.96
CA LEU A 49 3.65 -0.85 -7.03
C LEU A 49 4.87 -0.26 -7.76
N SER A 50 5.20 -0.77 -8.95
CA SER A 50 6.26 -0.20 -9.80
C SER A 50 5.84 1.14 -10.40
N ALA A 51 4.58 1.26 -10.85
CA ALA A 51 4.04 2.54 -11.34
C ALA A 51 4.06 3.62 -10.24
N ALA A 52 3.76 3.24 -9.00
CA ALA A 52 3.87 4.09 -7.82
C ALA A 52 5.32 4.31 -7.32
N ARG A 53 6.33 3.77 -8.02
CA ARG A 53 7.75 3.87 -7.66
C ARG A 53 8.06 3.36 -6.25
N LEU A 54 7.38 2.29 -5.82
CA LEU A 54 7.70 1.55 -4.59
C LEU A 54 8.59 0.34 -4.89
N LEU A 55 8.47 -0.23 -6.09
CA LEU A 55 9.36 -1.25 -6.63
C LEU A 55 10.09 -0.72 -7.87
N ARG A 56 11.30 -1.23 -8.10
CA ARG A 56 12.03 -1.12 -9.35
C ARG A 56 12.18 -2.49 -9.98
N SER A 57 11.78 -2.60 -11.25
CA SER A 57 11.95 -3.80 -12.06
C SER A 57 13.09 -3.60 -13.05
N VAL A 58 14.02 -4.55 -13.08
CA VAL A 58 15.09 -4.60 -14.08
C VAL A 58 14.84 -5.79 -14.99
N ARG A 59 14.92 -5.59 -16.31
CA ARG A 59 14.74 -6.64 -17.33
C ARG A 59 16.08 -7.34 -17.63
N GLY A 60 16.01 -8.54 -18.21
CA GLY A 60 17.16 -9.32 -18.68
C GLY A 60 17.42 -10.60 -17.86
N ALA A 61 18.46 -11.35 -18.23
CA ALA A 61 18.82 -12.64 -17.62
C ALA A 61 19.15 -12.57 -16.11
N HIS A 62 19.55 -11.39 -15.63
CA HIS A 62 19.74 -11.07 -14.19
C HIS A 62 18.74 -10.02 -13.71
N GLY A 63 17.56 -10.01 -14.34
CA GLY A 63 16.46 -9.13 -13.99
C GLY A 63 15.82 -9.49 -12.66
N GLY A 64 14.90 -8.64 -12.21
CA GLY A 64 14.15 -8.85 -10.98
C GLY A 64 13.70 -7.54 -10.35
N LEU A 65 13.10 -7.67 -9.18
CA LEU A 65 12.48 -6.61 -8.40
C LEU A 65 13.37 -6.23 -7.22
N THR A 66 13.38 -4.94 -6.94
CA THR A 66 14.05 -4.35 -5.76
C THR A 66 13.18 -3.24 -5.21
N LEU A 67 13.34 -2.89 -3.93
CA LEU A 67 12.70 -1.70 -3.38
C LEU A 67 13.22 -0.43 -4.08
N ALA A 68 12.31 0.49 -4.37
CA ALA A 68 12.66 1.76 -5.01
C ALA A 68 13.32 2.77 -4.04
N ARG A 69 13.24 2.51 -2.74
CA ARG A 69 13.85 3.30 -1.66
C ARG A 69 13.95 2.42 -0.41
N PRO A 70 14.71 2.82 0.64
CA PRO A 70 14.83 2.04 1.86
C PRO A 70 13.45 1.70 2.46
N ALA A 71 13.31 0.50 3.04
CA ALA A 71 12.03 0.06 3.63
C ALA A 71 11.50 1.02 4.71
N ALA A 72 12.39 1.67 5.47
CA ALA A 72 12.01 2.69 6.46
C ALA A 72 11.36 3.94 5.85
N ALA A 73 11.57 4.20 4.55
CA ALA A 73 11.01 5.33 3.83
C ALA A 73 9.72 4.98 3.05
N ILE A 74 9.26 3.73 3.09
CA ILE A 74 8.01 3.29 2.46
C ILE A 74 6.98 3.09 3.57
N SER A 75 5.88 3.84 3.54
CA SER A 75 4.82 3.70 4.53
C SER A 75 3.72 2.75 4.09
N LEU A 76 2.94 2.25 5.05
CA LEU A 76 1.72 1.48 4.78
C LEU A 76 0.72 2.30 3.96
N ALA A 77 0.60 3.61 4.22
CA ALA A 77 -0.20 4.52 3.41
C ALA A 77 0.24 4.52 1.93
N ASP A 78 1.54 4.57 1.65
CA ASP A 78 2.05 4.54 0.28
C ASP A 78 1.64 3.26 -0.45
N ILE A 79 1.72 2.11 0.23
CA ILE A 79 1.39 0.79 -0.34
C ILE A 79 -0.11 0.71 -0.65
N ILE A 80 -0.96 1.15 0.27
CA ILE A 80 -2.42 1.18 0.09
C ILE A 80 -2.78 2.14 -1.06
N GLU A 81 -2.24 3.36 -1.04
CA GLU A 81 -2.54 4.38 -2.05
C GLU A 81 -2.08 3.95 -3.46
N ALA A 82 -1.00 3.18 -3.58
CA ALA A 82 -0.53 2.63 -4.85
C ALA A 82 -1.52 1.64 -5.49
N VAL A 83 -2.35 0.97 -4.69
CA VAL A 83 -3.23 -0.11 -5.16
C VAL A 83 -4.68 0.33 -5.28
N GLU A 84 -5.18 1.04 -4.29
CA GLU A 84 -6.57 1.48 -4.17
C GLU A 84 -6.80 2.92 -4.60
N GLY A 85 -5.74 3.74 -4.65
CA GLY A 85 -5.86 5.18 -4.83
C GLY A 85 -5.94 5.93 -3.50
N PRO A 86 -6.31 7.22 -3.50
CA PRO A 86 -6.25 8.08 -2.33
C PRO A 86 -7.06 7.52 -1.14
N ILE A 87 -6.47 7.54 0.06
CA ILE A 87 -7.19 7.16 1.28
C ILE A 87 -8.25 8.23 1.57
N ALA A 88 -9.51 7.84 1.45
CA ALA A 88 -10.67 8.67 1.70
C ALA A 88 -11.81 7.83 2.28
N MET A 89 -12.44 8.31 3.36
CA MET A 89 -13.51 7.59 4.05
C MET A 89 -14.89 7.80 3.43
N ALA A 90 -15.10 8.97 2.80
CA ALA A 90 -16.36 9.32 2.18
C ALA A 90 -16.21 9.53 0.68
N ALA A 91 -17.20 9.04 -0.09
CA ALA A 91 -17.24 9.22 -1.54
C ALA A 91 -17.26 10.70 -1.95
N CYS A 92 -17.74 11.59 -1.06
CA CYS A 92 -17.75 13.03 -1.27
C CYS A 92 -16.42 13.73 -0.91
N SER A 93 -15.41 12.98 -0.49
CA SER A 93 -14.09 13.53 -0.15
C SER A 93 -13.44 14.17 -1.37
N GLU A 94 -12.80 15.31 -1.16
CA GLU A 94 -12.09 16.05 -2.21
C GLU A 94 -10.92 15.25 -2.78
N ARG A 95 -10.36 14.32 -2.00
CA ARG A 95 -9.29 13.42 -2.43
C ARG A 95 -9.74 12.43 -3.51
N LEU A 96 -11.04 12.19 -3.65
CA LEU A 96 -11.62 11.28 -4.65
C LEU A 96 -12.23 12.03 -5.84
N ARG A 97 -12.11 13.37 -5.90
CA ARG A 97 -12.62 14.16 -7.04
C ARG A 97 -11.83 13.80 -8.30
N THR A 98 -12.54 13.38 -9.33
CA THR A 98 -11.99 13.16 -10.67
C THR A 98 -12.37 14.30 -11.59
N ASP A 99 -11.61 14.48 -12.67
CA ASP A 99 -11.90 15.48 -13.71
C ASP A 99 -13.27 15.28 -14.38
N THR A 100 -13.82 14.05 -14.28
CA THR A 100 -15.13 13.66 -14.83
C THR A 100 -16.34 14.06 -13.98
N GLY A 101 -16.14 14.75 -12.86
CA GLY A 101 -17.23 15.41 -12.14
C GLY A 101 -17.49 14.90 -10.72
N ARG A 102 -18.51 15.50 -10.10
CA ARG A 102 -18.85 15.35 -8.68
C ARG A 102 -19.41 13.95 -8.38
N PRO A 103 -19.17 13.41 -7.16
CA PRO A 103 -19.77 12.16 -6.73
C PRO A 103 -21.30 12.27 -6.76
N ASP A 104 -21.97 11.20 -7.18
CA ASP A 104 -23.44 11.11 -7.23
C ASP A 104 -24.03 11.12 -5.81
N CYS A 105 -24.15 12.32 -5.25
CA CYS A 105 -24.66 12.57 -3.93
C CYS A 105 -25.67 13.72 -3.98
N SER A 106 -26.94 13.37 -3.82
CA SER A 106 -28.07 14.31 -3.81
C SER A 106 -28.00 15.37 -2.71
N LEU A 107 -27.14 15.18 -1.70
CA LEU A 107 -26.96 16.11 -0.58
C LEU A 107 -25.73 17.02 -0.73
N GLU A 108 -24.93 16.90 -1.80
CA GLU A 108 -23.59 17.52 -1.86
C GLU A 108 -23.58 19.05 -1.62
N SER A 109 -24.57 19.78 -2.16
CA SER A 109 -24.65 21.25 -2.06
C SER A 109 -25.04 21.76 -0.67
N ALA A 110 -25.68 20.93 0.16
CA ALA A 110 -26.18 21.29 1.49
C ALA A 110 -25.62 20.39 2.61
N CYS A 111 -24.69 19.48 2.29
CA CYS A 111 -24.14 18.54 3.27
C CYS A 111 -23.19 19.26 4.24
N SER A 112 -23.70 19.56 5.44
CA SER A 112 -22.93 20.14 6.54
C SER A 112 -21.79 19.24 7.03
N VAL A 113 -21.87 17.93 6.78
CA VAL A 113 -20.85 16.96 7.21
C VAL A 113 -19.65 16.94 6.25
N ARG A 114 -19.85 17.31 4.97
CA ARG A 114 -18.81 17.22 3.92
C ARG A 114 -17.48 17.92 4.30
N PRO A 115 -17.47 19.14 4.84
CA PRO A 115 -16.23 19.85 5.17
C PRO A 115 -15.43 19.21 6.31
N HIS A 116 -16.01 18.26 7.07
CA HIS A 116 -15.32 17.59 8.16
C HIS A 116 -14.49 16.37 7.71
N TRP A 117 -14.80 15.78 6.54
CA TRP A 117 -14.09 14.61 6.03
C TRP A 117 -12.59 14.82 5.78
N PRO A 118 -12.10 15.97 5.28
CA PRO A 118 -10.67 16.19 5.12
C PRO A 118 -9.86 15.99 6.40
N LEU A 119 -10.42 16.35 7.57
CA LEU A 119 -9.77 16.15 8.86
C LEU A 119 -9.66 14.65 9.21
N VAL A 120 -10.75 13.90 9.00
CA VAL A 120 -10.80 12.45 9.26
C VAL A 120 -9.86 11.70 8.32
N ASP A 121 -9.87 12.03 7.03
CA ASP A 121 -9.00 11.44 6.01
C ASP A 121 -7.52 11.71 6.33
N ALA A 122 -7.19 12.93 6.75
CA ALA A 122 -5.84 13.29 7.15
C ALA A 122 -5.37 12.51 8.40
N ALA A 123 -6.23 12.37 9.40
CA ALA A 123 -5.91 11.60 10.60
C ALA A 123 -5.67 10.12 10.28
N LEU A 124 -6.54 9.50 9.48
CA LEU A 124 -6.41 8.10 9.07
C LEU A 124 -5.14 7.87 8.23
N ARG A 125 -4.93 8.71 7.21
CA ARG A 125 -3.72 8.64 6.40
C ARG A 125 -2.47 8.86 7.24
N GLY A 126 -2.49 9.80 8.19
CA GLY A 126 -1.39 10.06 9.11
C GLY A 126 -1.03 8.83 9.95
N ALA A 127 -2.04 8.16 10.51
CA ALA A 127 -1.85 6.91 11.25
C ALA A 127 -1.20 5.81 10.39
N LEU A 128 -1.69 5.62 9.16
CA LEU A 128 -1.13 4.65 8.21
C LEU A 128 0.27 5.05 7.72
N ALA A 129 0.54 6.35 7.56
CA ALA A 129 1.84 6.87 7.17
C ALA A 129 2.91 6.68 8.25
N GLY A 130 2.49 6.60 9.52
CA GLY A 130 3.36 6.34 10.67
C GLY A 130 3.89 4.91 10.77
N VAL A 131 3.37 3.98 9.95
CA VAL A 131 3.82 2.58 9.92
C VAL A 131 4.69 2.36 8.69
N SER A 132 5.97 2.10 8.89
CA SER A 132 6.95 1.84 7.83
C SER A 132 6.98 0.37 7.40
N LEU A 133 7.43 0.10 6.18
CA LEU A 133 7.62 -1.24 5.66
C LEU A 133 8.68 -2.02 6.46
N SER A 134 9.69 -1.36 7.01
CA SER A 134 10.65 -2.01 7.92
C SER A 134 10.00 -2.50 9.21
N GLN A 135 9.02 -1.78 9.76
CA GLN A 135 8.27 -2.24 10.93
C GLN A 135 7.36 -3.43 10.59
N LEU A 136 6.76 -3.42 9.40
CA LEU A 136 5.93 -4.53 8.92
C LEU A 136 6.75 -5.80 8.61
N ALA A 137 7.98 -5.63 8.13
CA ALA A 137 8.87 -6.74 7.79
C ALA A 137 9.68 -7.27 8.97
N ALA A 138 9.77 -6.51 10.06
CA ALA A 138 10.37 -6.99 11.29
C ALA A 138 9.63 -8.25 11.78
N PRO A 139 10.33 -9.26 12.31
CA PRO A 139 9.67 -10.36 13.00
C PRO A 139 8.84 -9.75 14.13
N THR A 140 7.53 -10.05 14.14
CA THR A 140 6.62 -9.57 15.18
C THR A 140 7.22 -9.95 16.54
N PRO A 141 7.46 -8.99 17.46
CA PRO A 141 7.85 -9.36 18.81
C PRO A 141 6.73 -10.23 19.36
N THR A 142 7.05 -11.49 19.62
CA THR A 142 6.18 -12.40 20.35
C THR A 142 5.72 -11.69 21.62
N MET A 143 4.40 -11.65 21.87
CA MET A 143 3.77 -10.96 23.01
C MET A 143 4.29 -11.36 24.41
N ILE A 144 5.29 -12.24 24.50
CA ILE A 144 5.94 -12.67 25.73
C ILE A 144 6.93 -11.60 26.24
N GLU A 145 7.47 -10.72 25.40
CA GLU A 145 8.49 -9.74 25.81
C GLU A 145 7.94 -8.37 26.27
N MET A 146 6.62 -8.14 26.25
CA MET A 146 6.03 -6.84 26.64
C MET A 146 5.51 -6.80 28.09
N GLN A 147 5.88 -7.79 28.90
CA GLN A 147 5.47 -7.93 30.32
C GLN A 147 6.64 -8.26 31.27
N ALA A 148 7.90 -8.13 30.84
CA ALA A 148 9.08 -8.37 31.69
C ALA A 148 9.80 -7.06 32.04
#